data_AF-D7FE46-F1
#
_entry.id   AF-D7FE46-F1
#
_cell.length_a   1.000
_cell.length_b   1.000
_cell.length_c   1.000
_cell.angle_alpha   90.00
_cell.angle_beta   90.00
_cell.angle_gamma   90.00
#
_symmetry.space_group_name_H-M   'P 1'
#
loop_
_entity.id
_entity.type
_entity.pdbx_description
1 polymer ?
#
loop_
_entity_poly.entity_id
_entity_poly.type
_entity_poly.pdbx_seq_one_letter_code
_entity_poly.pdbx_strand_id
1 'polypeptide(L)'
;MICLLQSHKNAESERIVRDIALKEIEKLGKNIPVFASVDYYPQRKESHRMNTTILEAYAAEPSRQTLSKVSNRFKEHGAKFDLRVMATHGGTISWKAKELARTIVSGPIGGVIGSKLLGETLGYDNIACSDIGGTSFDMALIVKSNFNIASDPDMARLVLSLPLVAMDSVGAGAGSFVRIDPHSRSVKLGPDSAGYRVGTCWKDSGLDTVSVTDCHIVLGYLNPDNFLGGLIKLDVDRAKKHIKEQIADPLGISVEDAAAGVIELLDLELKEYLRSNISAKGYSPSDFVCFSYGGAGPVHTYGYTEGLGFKDVVVPAWAAGFSAFGCACADFEYRYDKSVDIAIPQYSSDKSKIEACKIIQDAWDELTLKVIEEFKINGFSQKDVILRPGYRMQYMGQLNDLEITSPVSKAASVADWEEIVKEYEKTYARVYSESACSPELGFSVTGVIMRGVVATQKPVIPVEKEHGATPPKEAKVGVRKFYRHKKWVDADVWQMEKLLPGNEVIGPAIVESDATTFVIPKGFATRLDKHRLFHLKEVK
;
A
#
# COMPACT_ATOMS: atom_id res chain seq x y z
N MET A 1 9.94 -23.57 13.23
CA MET A 1 10.83 -22.78 12.35
C MET A 1 12.27 -23.08 12.73
N ILE A 2 13.17 -23.13 11.76
CA ILE A 2 14.61 -23.37 11.94
C ILE A 2 15.35 -22.23 11.22
N CYS A 3 16.26 -21.56 11.92
CA CYS A 3 17.10 -20.50 11.36
C CYS A 3 18.49 -20.59 12.00
N LEU A 4 19.47 -21.09 11.26
CA LEU A 4 20.87 -21.15 11.68
C LEU A 4 21.63 -19.94 11.13
N LEU A 5 22.72 -19.57 11.81
CA LEU A 5 23.60 -18.50 11.34
C LEU A 5 24.29 -18.92 10.03
N GLN A 6 24.42 -17.97 9.11
CA GLN A 6 25.11 -18.16 7.82
C GLN A 6 24.55 -19.28 6.92
N SER A 7 23.34 -19.78 7.19
CA SER A 7 22.74 -20.85 6.39
C SER A 7 22.41 -20.45 4.95
N HIS A 8 22.15 -19.17 4.70
CA HIS A 8 22.02 -18.60 3.35
C HIS A 8 23.29 -18.80 2.50
N LYS A 9 24.47 -18.93 3.12
CA LYS A 9 25.75 -19.20 2.46
C LYS A 9 26.05 -20.69 2.36
N ASN A 10 25.75 -21.46 3.42
CA ASN A 10 25.82 -22.92 3.40
C ASN A 10 24.56 -23.54 4.05
N ALA A 11 23.68 -24.08 3.21
CA ALA A 11 22.38 -24.59 3.60
C ALA A 11 22.39 -25.96 4.30
N GLU A 12 23.52 -26.68 4.26
CA GLU A 12 23.59 -28.11 4.58
C GLU A 12 23.11 -28.42 6.02
N SER A 13 23.69 -27.77 7.02
CA SER A 13 23.34 -28.02 8.42
C SER A 13 21.89 -27.69 8.74
N GLU A 14 21.35 -26.60 8.17
CA GLU A 14 19.96 -26.20 8.41
C GLU A 14 18.97 -27.20 7.80
N ARG A 15 19.30 -27.74 6.61
CA ARG A 15 18.50 -28.79 5.96
C ARG A 15 18.58 -30.13 6.69
N ILE A 16 19.74 -30.49 7.26
CA ILE A 16 19.86 -31.69 8.10
C ILE A 16 18.94 -31.57 9.33
N VAL A 17 18.93 -30.42 10.01
CA VAL A 17 18.05 -30.18 11.16
C VAL A 17 16.57 -30.26 10.75
N ARG A 18 16.21 -29.69 9.59
CA ARG A 18 14.86 -29.79 9.00
C ARG A 18 14.46 -31.25 8.80
N ASP A 19 15.32 -32.05 8.19
CA ASP A 19 15.03 -33.44 7.85
C ASP A 19 14.90 -34.32 9.09
N ILE A 20 15.71 -34.06 10.13
CA ILE A 20 15.57 -34.72 11.44
C ILE A 20 14.24 -34.33 12.09
N ALA A 21 13.90 -33.04 12.11
CA ALA A 21 12.64 -32.56 12.70
C ALA A 21 11.42 -33.19 12.01
N LEU A 22 11.42 -33.29 10.67
CA LEU A 22 10.37 -33.95 9.90
C LEU A 22 10.20 -35.43 10.29
N LYS A 23 11.31 -36.17 10.42
CA LYS A 23 11.28 -37.58 10.85
C LYS A 23 10.71 -37.77 12.26
N GLU A 24 11.06 -36.90 13.20
CA GLU A 24 10.52 -36.99 14.56
C GLU A 24 9.04 -36.60 14.63
N ILE A 25 8.60 -35.61 13.84
CA ILE A 25 7.17 -35.24 13.72
C ILE A 25 6.35 -36.38 13.12
N GLU A 26 6.88 -37.07 12.11
CA GLU A 26 6.25 -38.24 11.50
C GLU A 26 6.07 -39.37 12.54
N LYS A 27 7.09 -39.67 13.35
CA LYS A 27 6.99 -40.65 14.46
C LYS A 27 5.94 -40.27 15.50
N LEU A 28 5.71 -38.97 15.73
CA LEU A 28 4.70 -38.48 16.65
C LEU A 28 3.27 -38.56 16.09
N GLY A 29 3.10 -38.81 14.77
CA GLY A 29 1.79 -38.85 14.12
C GLY A 29 1.06 -37.51 14.16
N LYS A 30 1.78 -36.39 14.27
CA LYS A 30 1.20 -35.04 14.30
C LYS A 30 1.43 -34.33 12.98
N ASN A 31 0.48 -33.50 12.56
CA ASN A 31 0.63 -32.64 11.40
C ASN A 31 1.21 -31.28 11.82
N ILE A 32 2.55 -31.19 11.92
CA ILE A 32 3.26 -29.97 12.29
C ILE A 32 4.17 -29.56 11.13
N PRO A 33 3.91 -28.42 10.44
CA PRO A 33 4.76 -27.97 9.35
C PRO A 33 6.14 -27.47 9.86
N VAL A 34 7.18 -27.76 9.09
CA VAL A 34 8.57 -27.33 9.37
C VAL A 34 9.01 -26.31 8.34
N PHE A 35 9.46 -25.15 8.82
CA PHE A 35 9.95 -24.05 7.99
C PHE A 35 11.43 -23.84 8.28
N ALA A 36 12.30 -24.17 7.32
CA ALA A 36 13.73 -23.85 7.37
C ALA A 36 13.97 -22.55 6.60
N SER A 37 14.56 -21.55 7.25
CA SER A 37 14.77 -20.21 6.69
C SER A 37 15.48 -20.22 5.33
N VAL A 38 16.44 -21.12 5.12
CA VAL A 38 17.19 -21.24 3.86
C VAL A 38 16.36 -21.72 2.68
N ASP A 39 15.25 -22.40 2.95
CA ASP A 39 14.34 -22.90 1.91
C ASP A 39 13.29 -21.86 1.49
N TYR A 40 13.21 -20.71 2.19
CA TYR A 40 12.25 -19.64 1.92
C TYR A 40 12.96 -18.28 1.68
N TYR A 41 13.73 -17.81 2.65
CA TYR A 41 14.35 -16.47 2.65
C TYR A 41 15.86 -16.55 2.91
N PRO A 42 16.69 -17.02 1.96
CA PRO A 42 18.14 -17.15 2.13
C PRO A 42 18.85 -15.78 2.03
N GLN A 43 18.53 -14.86 2.95
CA GLN A 43 19.14 -13.53 3.09
C GLN A 43 20.12 -13.48 4.27
N ARG A 44 21.05 -12.53 4.27
CA ARG A 44 22.17 -12.49 5.23
C ARG A 44 21.74 -12.28 6.69
N LYS A 45 20.95 -11.24 6.95
CA LYS A 45 20.61 -10.74 8.30
C LYS A 45 19.69 -11.72 9.04
N GLU A 46 20.15 -12.27 10.16
CA GLU A 46 19.46 -13.31 10.92
C GLU A 46 18.16 -12.81 11.57
N SER A 47 18.14 -11.63 12.19
CA SER A 47 16.94 -11.03 12.78
C SER A 47 15.82 -10.86 11.74
N HIS A 48 16.15 -10.34 10.56
CA HIS A 48 15.22 -10.09 9.47
C HIS A 48 14.71 -11.42 8.87
N ARG A 49 15.63 -12.34 8.60
CA ARG A 49 15.35 -13.68 8.05
C ARG A 49 14.48 -14.50 9.00
N MET A 50 14.80 -14.46 10.29
CA MET A 50 14.07 -15.15 11.35
C MET A 50 12.63 -14.66 11.44
N ASN A 51 12.43 -13.34 11.59
CA ASN A 51 11.08 -12.75 11.64
C ASN A 51 10.25 -13.08 10.40
N THR A 52 10.85 -12.98 9.21
CA THR A 52 10.15 -13.28 7.95
C THR A 52 9.74 -14.75 7.87
N THR A 53 10.61 -15.67 8.28
CA THR A 53 10.30 -17.11 8.31
C THR A 53 9.24 -17.44 9.37
N ILE A 54 9.20 -16.70 10.48
CA ILE A 54 8.12 -16.80 11.48
C ILE A 54 6.80 -16.33 10.87
N LEU A 55 6.78 -15.21 10.14
CA LEU A 55 5.57 -14.70 9.49
C LEU A 55 5.04 -15.63 8.40
N GLU A 56 5.92 -16.31 7.66
CA GLU A 56 5.51 -17.38 6.73
C GLU A 56 4.71 -18.46 7.47
N ALA A 57 5.24 -18.94 8.60
CA ALA A 57 4.61 -19.99 9.39
C ALA A 57 3.34 -19.53 10.12
N TYR A 58 3.36 -18.31 10.66
CA TYR A 58 2.33 -17.80 11.56
C TYR A 58 1.15 -17.18 10.82
N ALA A 59 1.41 -16.42 9.75
CA ALA A 59 0.39 -15.61 9.06
C ALA A 59 0.12 -16.08 7.63
N ALA A 60 1.17 -16.41 6.87
CA ALA A 60 1.03 -16.70 5.45
C ALA A 60 0.46 -18.10 5.18
N GLU A 61 1.02 -19.14 5.83
CA GLU A 61 0.60 -20.53 5.58
C GLU A 61 -0.89 -20.79 5.90
N PRO A 62 -1.45 -20.32 7.03
CA PRO A 62 -2.88 -20.46 7.30
C PRO A 62 -3.76 -19.83 6.20
N SER A 63 -3.29 -18.74 5.59
CA SER A 63 -4.00 -18.02 4.53
C SER A 63 -4.01 -18.76 3.19
N ARG A 64 -3.09 -19.72 2.98
CA ARG A 64 -2.99 -20.49 1.73
C ARG A 64 -4.25 -21.32 1.47
N GLN A 65 -4.85 -21.87 2.52
CA GLN A 65 -6.11 -22.60 2.41
C GLN A 65 -7.26 -21.69 1.95
N THR A 66 -7.28 -20.44 2.41
CA THR A 66 -8.27 -19.46 1.97
C THR A 66 -8.12 -19.17 0.48
N LEU A 67 -6.90 -18.90 0.00
CA LEU A 67 -6.63 -18.67 -1.42
C LEU A 67 -6.99 -19.89 -2.29
N SER A 68 -6.70 -21.10 -1.80
CA SER A 68 -7.09 -22.35 -2.47
C SER A 68 -8.62 -22.48 -2.59
N LYS A 69 -9.37 -22.22 -1.50
CA LYS A 69 -10.83 -22.25 -1.51
C LYS A 69 -11.42 -21.25 -2.50
N VAL A 70 -10.86 -20.04 -2.57
CA VAL A 70 -11.28 -19.05 -3.56
C VAL A 70 -10.98 -19.55 -4.99
N SER A 71 -9.76 -20.02 -5.26
CA SER A 71 -9.38 -20.52 -6.61
C SER A 71 -10.30 -21.67 -7.06
N ASN A 72 -10.57 -22.64 -6.18
CA ASN A 72 -11.43 -23.78 -6.48
C ASN A 72 -12.87 -23.34 -6.75
N ARG A 73 -13.41 -22.42 -5.93
CA ARG A 73 -14.77 -21.91 -6.14
C ARG A 73 -14.92 -21.19 -7.47
N PHE A 74 -13.93 -20.40 -7.88
CA PHE A 74 -13.94 -19.77 -9.21
C PHE A 74 -13.89 -20.81 -10.34
N LYS A 75 -13.08 -21.86 -10.20
CA LYS A 75 -13.01 -22.96 -11.19
C LYS A 75 -14.31 -23.75 -11.30
N GLU A 76 -14.97 -24.01 -10.18
CA GLU A 76 -16.31 -24.63 -10.15
C GLU A 76 -17.35 -23.81 -10.94
N HIS A 77 -17.16 -22.48 -11.03
CA HIS A 77 -18.00 -21.56 -11.81
C HIS A 77 -17.45 -21.27 -13.22
N GLY A 78 -16.52 -22.09 -13.72
CA GLY A 78 -16.04 -22.03 -15.10
C GLY A 78 -14.84 -21.09 -15.35
N ALA A 79 -14.20 -20.57 -14.30
CA ALA A 79 -12.98 -19.78 -14.46
C ALA A 79 -11.85 -20.62 -15.09
N LYS A 80 -11.24 -20.08 -16.15
CA LYS A 80 -10.10 -20.69 -16.86
C LYS A 80 -8.74 -20.09 -16.44
N PHE A 81 -8.74 -19.20 -15.46
CA PHE A 81 -7.55 -18.56 -14.91
C PHE A 81 -7.23 -19.10 -13.51
N ASP A 82 -6.01 -18.83 -13.04
CA ASP A 82 -5.64 -19.06 -11.64
C ASP A 82 -5.47 -17.72 -10.92
N LEU A 83 -5.63 -17.73 -9.59
CA LEU A 83 -5.52 -16.51 -8.81
C LEU A 83 -4.08 -16.00 -8.76
N ARG A 84 -3.95 -14.68 -8.78
CA ARG A 84 -2.70 -13.98 -8.46
C ARG A 84 -2.90 -13.14 -7.21
N VAL A 85 -1.83 -12.92 -6.47
CA VAL A 85 -1.82 -12.14 -5.24
C VAL A 85 -0.76 -11.06 -5.36
N MET A 86 -1.12 -9.82 -4.99
CA MET A 86 -0.17 -8.71 -4.95
C MET A 86 0.95 -9.01 -3.95
N ALA A 87 2.18 -8.86 -4.39
CA ALA A 87 3.37 -9.06 -3.60
C ALA A 87 3.95 -7.72 -3.11
N THR A 88 4.77 -7.77 -2.05
CA THR A 88 5.36 -6.61 -1.37
C THR A 88 6.22 -5.72 -2.28
N HIS A 89 6.72 -6.26 -3.40
CA HIS A 89 7.57 -5.54 -4.34
C HIS A 89 6.79 -4.82 -5.47
N GLY A 90 5.45 -4.89 -5.45
CA GLY A 90 4.59 -4.21 -6.44
C GLY A 90 4.17 -5.05 -7.65
N GLY A 91 4.71 -6.26 -7.79
CA GLY A 91 4.25 -7.26 -8.77
C GLY A 91 3.19 -8.18 -8.20
N THR A 92 2.61 -9.03 -9.05
CA THR A 92 1.70 -10.10 -8.60
C THR A 92 2.34 -11.48 -8.79
N ILE A 93 2.18 -12.36 -7.80
CA ILE A 93 2.67 -13.74 -7.82
C ILE A 93 1.51 -14.74 -7.76
N SER A 94 1.74 -16.00 -8.10
CA SER A 94 0.72 -17.06 -7.92
C SER A 94 0.44 -17.32 -6.46
N TRP A 95 -0.81 -17.65 -6.13
CA TRP A 95 -1.16 -18.13 -4.78
C TRP A 95 -0.48 -19.46 -4.41
N LYS A 96 0.05 -20.18 -5.41
CA LYS A 96 0.83 -21.42 -5.26
C LYS A 96 2.30 -21.19 -4.93
N ALA A 97 2.78 -19.94 -4.99
CA ALA A 97 4.16 -19.59 -4.69
C ALA A 97 4.54 -20.10 -3.31
N LYS A 98 5.71 -20.73 -3.19
CA LYS A 98 6.13 -21.37 -1.94
C LYS A 98 6.20 -20.37 -0.78
N GLU A 99 6.83 -19.22 -1.02
CA GLU A 99 7.02 -18.14 -0.05
C GLU A 99 5.87 -17.12 -0.11
N LEU A 100 4.85 -17.32 0.72
CA LEU A 100 3.60 -16.55 0.67
C LEU A 100 3.65 -15.28 1.51
N ALA A 101 4.57 -15.14 2.47
CA ALA A 101 4.77 -13.90 3.22
C ALA A 101 5.20 -12.75 2.30
N ARG A 102 5.66 -13.06 1.07
CA ARG A 102 5.80 -12.08 -0.02
C ARG A 102 4.50 -11.32 -0.34
N THR A 103 3.34 -11.75 0.17
CA THR A 103 2.01 -11.14 -0.08
C THR A 103 1.38 -10.52 1.17
N ILE A 104 2.13 -10.41 2.27
CA ILE A 104 1.58 -10.04 3.59
C ILE A 104 0.90 -8.67 3.65
N VAL A 105 1.24 -7.75 2.73
CA VAL A 105 0.61 -6.42 2.59
C VAL A 105 0.11 -6.17 1.17
N SER A 106 -0.62 -7.14 0.61
CA SER A 106 -1.13 -7.08 -0.76
C SER A 106 -2.03 -5.86 -1.06
N GLY A 107 -2.84 -5.41 -0.10
CA GLY A 107 -3.83 -4.34 -0.30
C GLY A 107 -3.22 -2.96 -0.56
N PRO A 108 -2.52 -2.37 0.43
CA PRO A 108 -1.93 -1.03 0.29
C PRO A 108 -0.96 -0.92 -0.88
N ILE A 109 -0.19 -1.98 -1.15
CA ILE A 109 0.71 -2.05 -2.31
C ILE A 109 -0.08 -1.91 -3.62
N GLY A 110 -1.24 -2.55 -3.72
CA GLY A 110 -2.17 -2.32 -4.83
C GLY A 110 -2.48 -0.85 -5.00
N GLY A 111 -2.84 -0.14 -3.93
CA GLY A 111 -3.06 1.31 -3.96
C GLY A 111 -1.88 2.10 -4.53
N VAL A 112 -0.64 1.82 -4.09
CA VAL A 112 0.56 2.50 -4.61
C VAL A 112 0.77 2.23 -6.11
N ILE A 113 0.58 0.98 -6.56
CA ILE A 113 0.71 0.61 -7.98
C ILE A 113 -0.37 1.29 -8.82
N GLY A 114 -1.60 1.36 -8.31
CA GLY A 114 -2.69 2.12 -8.94
C GLY A 114 -2.35 3.60 -9.09
N SER A 115 -1.85 4.22 -8.02
CA SER A 115 -1.41 5.63 -8.04
C SER A 115 -0.29 5.88 -9.03
N LYS A 116 0.69 4.97 -9.13
CA LYS A 116 1.78 5.10 -10.11
C LYS A 116 1.24 5.11 -11.54
N LEU A 117 0.42 4.13 -11.91
CA LEU A 117 -0.12 4.04 -13.27
C LEU A 117 -1.03 5.22 -13.61
N LEU A 118 -1.86 5.64 -12.67
CA LEU A 118 -2.71 6.81 -12.83
C LEU A 118 -1.86 8.08 -12.97
N GLY A 119 -0.81 8.21 -12.15
CA GLY A 119 0.18 9.29 -12.23
C GLY A 119 0.88 9.39 -13.59
N GLU A 120 1.41 8.27 -14.08
CA GLU A 120 2.05 8.18 -15.40
C GLU A 120 1.10 8.60 -16.53
N THR A 121 -0.18 8.23 -16.43
CA THR A 121 -1.21 8.57 -17.42
C THR A 121 -1.54 10.07 -17.41
N LEU A 122 -1.51 10.70 -16.24
CA LEU A 122 -1.90 12.10 -16.04
C LEU A 122 -0.71 13.08 -16.05
N GLY A 123 0.53 12.59 -16.03
CA GLY A 123 1.75 13.39 -15.95
C GLY A 123 2.09 13.86 -14.53
N TYR A 124 1.68 13.13 -13.50
CA TYR A 124 2.04 13.41 -12.11
C TYR A 124 3.25 12.57 -11.68
N ASP A 125 4.38 13.24 -11.47
CA ASP A 125 5.64 12.60 -11.06
C ASP A 125 5.77 12.40 -9.56
N ASN A 126 5.18 13.29 -8.75
CA ASN A 126 5.28 13.27 -7.29
C ASN A 126 3.88 13.11 -6.70
N ILE A 127 3.61 11.95 -6.11
CA ILE A 127 2.28 11.60 -5.57
C ILE A 127 2.41 11.17 -4.11
N ALA A 128 1.61 11.80 -3.24
CA ALA A 128 1.37 11.34 -1.89
C ALA A 128 0.10 10.46 -1.90
N CYS A 129 0.29 9.15 -1.74
CA CYS A 129 -0.80 8.19 -1.66
C CYS A 129 -1.39 8.18 -0.24
N SER A 130 -2.71 8.18 -0.13
CA SER A 130 -3.42 8.18 1.15
C SER A 130 -4.69 7.33 1.07
N ASP A 131 -4.77 6.25 1.87
CA ASP A 131 -5.87 5.29 1.91
C ASP A 131 -6.45 5.22 3.33
N ILE A 132 -7.73 5.54 3.50
CA ILE A 132 -8.43 5.32 4.77
C ILE A 132 -9.45 4.20 4.62
N GLY A 133 -9.24 3.15 5.40
CA GLY A 133 -10.17 2.03 5.56
C GLY A 133 -10.98 2.10 6.86
N GLY A 134 -11.54 0.95 7.24
CA GLY A 134 -12.18 0.80 8.56
C GLY A 134 -11.18 0.68 9.72
N THR A 135 -9.93 0.32 9.45
CA THR A 135 -8.95 -0.06 10.49
C THR A 135 -7.69 0.80 10.49
N SER A 136 -7.23 1.20 9.30
CA SER A 136 -5.93 1.82 9.10
C SER A 136 -6.02 3.04 8.19
N PHE A 137 -4.99 3.86 8.31
CA PHE A 137 -4.62 4.89 7.36
C PHE A 137 -3.24 4.55 6.79
N ASP A 138 -3.21 4.23 5.50
CA ASP A 138 -2.01 3.80 4.80
C ASP A 138 -1.50 4.91 3.88
N MET A 139 -0.18 5.08 3.83
CA MET A 139 0.46 6.10 3.00
C MET A 139 1.73 5.64 2.34
N ALA A 140 1.98 6.17 1.15
CA ALA A 140 3.20 5.93 0.40
C ALA A 140 3.55 7.16 -0.44
N LEU A 141 4.82 7.32 -0.76
CA LEU A 141 5.30 8.42 -1.60
C LEU A 141 5.86 7.87 -2.90
N ILE A 142 5.38 8.43 -4.01
CA ILE A 142 5.96 8.26 -5.34
C ILE A 142 6.69 9.56 -5.64
N VAL A 143 7.97 9.47 -6.00
CA VAL A 143 8.84 10.61 -6.28
C VAL A 143 9.49 10.41 -7.64
N LYS A 144 9.35 11.38 -8.54
CA LYS A 144 9.85 11.31 -9.92
C LYS A 144 9.40 10.01 -10.63
N SER A 145 8.11 9.68 -10.51
CA SER A 145 7.50 8.47 -11.08
C SER A 145 8.07 7.14 -10.58
N ASN A 146 8.79 7.16 -9.45
CA ASN A 146 9.37 5.97 -8.83
C ASN A 146 8.97 5.85 -7.35
N PHE A 147 8.87 4.62 -6.86
CA PHE A 147 8.68 4.34 -5.44
C PHE A 147 9.88 3.58 -4.91
N ASN A 148 10.28 3.86 -3.67
CA ASN A 148 11.41 3.17 -3.07
C ASN A 148 11.01 1.74 -2.68
N ILE A 149 11.84 0.74 -3.00
CA ILE A 149 11.69 -0.61 -2.48
C ILE A 149 12.78 -0.79 -1.43
N ALA A 150 12.39 -0.80 -0.17
CA ALA A 150 13.29 -1.10 0.93
C ALA A 150 13.58 -2.60 0.95
N SER A 151 14.85 -2.97 1.02
CA SER A 151 15.33 -4.35 1.00
C SER A 151 15.28 -5.05 2.36
N ASP A 152 15.50 -4.27 3.42
CA ASP A 152 15.48 -4.69 4.82
C ASP A 152 14.51 -3.79 5.60
N PRO A 153 13.21 -3.77 5.24
CA PRO A 153 12.25 -2.88 5.85
C PRO A 153 11.93 -3.31 7.28
N ASP A 154 11.36 -2.39 8.06
CA ASP A 154 10.52 -2.74 9.19
C ASP A 154 9.05 -2.51 8.85
N MET A 155 8.20 -3.37 9.39
CA MET A 155 6.75 -3.26 9.26
C MET A 155 6.11 -3.79 10.53
N ALA A 156 5.15 -3.05 11.08
CA ALA A 156 4.57 -3.34 12.40
C ALA A 156 5.65 -3.55 13.49
N ARG A 157 6.75 -2.78 13.41
CA ARG A 157 7.93 -2.84 14.30
C ARG A 157 8.72 -4.15 14.22
N LEU A 158 8.53 -4.95 13.19
CA LEU A 158 9.29 -6.15 12.89
C LEU A 158 10.22 -5.89 11.70
N VAL A 159 11.52 -6.10 11.86
CA VAL A 159 12.47 -6.10 10.74
C VAL A 159 12.26 -7.34 9.87
N LEU A 160 12.22 -7.16 8.54
CA LEU A 160 11.88 -8.21 7.56
C LEU A 160 12.92 -8.29 6.45
N SER A 161 12.98 -9.45 5.78
CA SER A 161 13.85 -9.73 4.63
C SER A 161 13.11 -9.65 3.29
N LEU A 162 11.90 -9.08 3.29
CA LEU A 162 11.07 -8.96 2.09
C LEU A 162 11.34 -7.60 1.45
N PRO A 163 11.63 -7.54 0.13
CA PRO A 163 11.63 -6.27 -0.57
C PRO A 163 10.22 -5.69 -0.51
N LEU A 164 10.09 -4.51 0.09
CA LEU A 164 8.80 -3.88 0.37
C LEU A 164 8.79 -2.46 -0.18
N VAL A 165 7.76 -2.12 -0.96
CA VAL A 165 7.50 -0.73 -1.33
C VAL A 165 7.40 0.09 -0.05
N ALA A 166 8.18 1.16 0.04
CA ALA A 166 8.20 2.04 1.19
C ALA A 166 6.82 2.67 1.38
N MET A 167 6.13 2.20 2.42
CA MET A 167 4.84 2.68 2.87
C MET A 167 4.84 2.71 4.39
N ASP A 168 3.97 3.52 4.96
CA ASP A 168 3.74 3.61 6.39
C ASP A 168 2.24 3.45 6.67
N SER A 169 1.90 2.96 7.86
CA SER A 169 0.52 2.69 8.25
C SER A 169 0.29 3.00 9.72
N VAL A 170 -0.80 3.70 10.02
CA VAL A 170 -1.25 3.97 11.39
C VAL A 170 -2.65 3.40 11.63
N GLY A 171 -2.90 2.93 12.85
CA GLY A 171 -4.17 2.33 13.30
C GLY A 171 -5.29 3.35 13.53
N ALA A 172 -5.58 4.18 12.52
CA ALA A 172 -6.62 5.20 12.55
C ALA A 172 -7.50 5.07 11.30
N GLY A 173 -8.78 4.71 11.48
CA GLY A 173 -9.73 4.55 10.38
C GLY A 173 -11.17 4.75 10.82
N ALA A 174 -12.12 4.59 9.91
CA ALA A 174 -13.53 4.85 10.18
C ALA A 174 -14.15 3.94 11.26
N GLY A 175 -13.55 2.78 11.53
CA GLY A 175 -13.98 1.84 12.56
C GLY A 175 -13.21 1.97 13.88
N SER A 176 -12.24 2.88 14.00
CA SER A 176 -11.46 3.05 15.24
C SER A 176 -12.38 3.32 16.42
N PHE A 177 -12.17 2.59 17.52
CA PHE A 177 -12.97 2.80 18.73
C PHE A 177 -12.63 4.12 19.40
N VAL A 178 -13.62 4.73 20.04
CA VAL A 178 -13.49 5.99 20.74
C VAL A 178 -13.68 5.77 22.23
N ARG A 179 -12.69 6.17 23.03
CA ARG A 179 -12.72 6.01 24.50
C ARG A 179 -12.28 7.28 25.19
N ILE A 180 -12.70 7.45 26.44
CA ILE A 180 -12.20 8.50 27.32
C ILE A 180 -11.24 7.89 28.31
N ASP A 181 -10.06 8.51 28.46
CA ASP A 181 -9.12 8.15 29.51
C ASP A 181 -9.74 8.42 30.90
N PRO A 182 -9.74 7.44 31.81
CA PRO A 182 -10.41 7.58 33.10
C PRO A 182 -9.78 8.66 34.00
N HIS A 183 -8.51 9.01 33.77
CA HIS A 183 -7.77 9.97 34.59
C HIS A 183 -7.69 11.34 33.93
N SER A 184 -7.18 11.41 32.69
CA SER A 184 -6.98 12.69 32.00
C SER A 184 -8.24 13.20 31.31
N ARG A 185 -9.29 12.38 31.22
CA ARG A 185 -10.53 12.69 30.47
C ARG A 185 -10.29 12.98 28.99
N SER A 186 -9.11 12.63 28.47
CA SER A 186 -8.79 12.84 27.05
C SER A 186 -9.43 11.77 26.19
N VAL A 187 -9.88 12.16 25.00
CA VAL A 187 -10.42 11.24 24.01
C VAL A 187 -9.26 10.48 23.36
N LYS A 188 -9.43 9.17 23.19
CA LYS A 188 -8.48 8.25 22.56
C LYS A 188 -9.18 7.54 21.39
N LEU A 189 -8.52 7.52 20.24
CA LEU A 189 -8.97 6.85 19.03
C LEU A 189 -8.10 5.61 18.81
N GLY A 190 -8.73 4.45 18.68
CA GLY A 190 -8.04 3.17 18.44
C GLY A 190 -7.00 2.83 19.52
N PRO A 191 -5.92 2.08 19.17
CA PRO A 191 -5.59 1.59 17.82
C PRO A 191 -6.46 0.41 17.35
N ASP A 192 -7.27 -0.17 18.23
CA ASP A 192 -8.22 -1.21 17.88
C ASP A 192 -9.46 -0.66 17.15
N SER A 193 -10.07 -1.49 16.30
CA SER A 193 -11.16 -1.09 15.42
C SER A 193 -12.30 -2.11 15.41
N ALA A 194 -13.52 -1.62 15.18
CA ALA A 194 -14.72 -2.41 14.93
C ALA A 194 -14.59 -3.28 13.65
N GLY A 195 -13.72 -2.90 12.72
CA GLY A 195 -13.53 -3.61 11.45
C GLY A 195 -14.84 -3.74 10.67
N TYR A 196 -15.15 -4.96 10.21
CA TYR A 196 -16.39 -5.23 9.44
C TYR A 196 -17.68 -4.98 10.24
N ARG A 197 -17.60 -4.83 11.57
CA ARG A 197 -18.74 -4.63 12.46
C ARG A 197 -19.17 -3.15 12.54
N VAL A 198 -18.49 -2.27 11.81
CA VAL A 198 -18.83 -0.85 11.61
C VAL A 198 -18.80 -0.01 12.90
N GLY A 199 -19.75 -0.21 13.81
CA GLY A 199 -19.93 0.56 15.03
C GLY A 199 -21.21 0.21 15.76
N THR A 200 -21.55 1.00 16.77
CA THR A 200 -22.79 0.84 17.55
C THR A 200 -24.03 1.20 16.71
N CYS A 201 -23.89 2.03 15.68
CA CYS A 201 -24.94 2.40 14.73
C CYS A 201 -25.49 1.20 13.94
N TRP A 202 -24.71 0.13 13.75
CA TRP A 202 -25.23 -1.09 13.16
C TRP A 202 -25.75 -2.02 14.26
N LYS A 203 -27.08 -2.21 14.32
CA LYS A 203 -27.73 -3.00 15.38
C LYS A 203 -27.20 -4.43 15.51
N ASP A 204 -26.84 -5.05 14.39
CA ASP A 204 -26.36 -6.43 14.36
C ASP A 204 -24.84 -6.53 14.55
N SER A 205 -24.16 -5.42 14.80
CA SER A 205 -22.71 -5.42 15.06
C SER A 205 -22.36 -6.21 16.32
N GLY A 206 -23.26 -6.27 17.31
CA GLY A 206 -22.97 -6.82 18.64
C GLY A 206 -21.90 -6.02 19.41
N LEU A 207 -21.69 -4.76 19.04
CA LEU A 207 -20.75 -3.85 19.69
C LEU A 207 -21.50 -2.86 20.59
N ASP A 208 -20.88 -2.56 21.72
CA ASP A 208 -21.34 -1.53 22.65
C ASP A 208 -20.36 -0.35 22.75
N THR A 209 -19.16 -0.44 22.19
CA THR A 209 -18.18 0.67 22.18
C THR A 209 -18.33 1.51 20.92
N VAL A 210 -18.44 2.83 21.09
CA VAL A 210 -18.55 3.81 19.99
C VAL A 210 -17.35 3.72 19.05
N SER A 211 -17.58 3.78 17.74
CA SER A 211 -16.56 3.95 16.70
C SER A 211 -16.64 5.31 16.01
N VAL A 212 -15.62 5.66 15.23
CA VAL A 212 -15.62 6.88 14.40
C VAL A 212 -16.82 6.92 13.43
N THR A 213 -17.27 5.77 12.91
CA THR A 213 -18.45 5.69 12.02
C THR A 213 -19.73 6.13 12.72
N ASP A 214 -19.85 5.89 14.03
CA ASP A 214 -20.98 6.38 14.81
C ASP A 214 -21.03 7.92 14.79
N CYS A 215 -19.87 8.58 14.89
CA CYS A 215 -19.76 10.04 14.76
C CYS A 215 -20.15 10.52 13.36
N HIS A 216 -19.73 9.81 12.30
CA HIS A 216 -20.11 10.16 10.92
C HIS A 216 -21.62 10.20 10.72
N ILE A 217 -22.32 9.20 11.24
CA ILE A 217 -23.78 9.08 11.10
C ILE A 217 -24.48 10.16 11.91
N VAL A 218 -24.00 10.48 13.12
CA VAL A 218 -24.57 11.55 13.94
C VAL A 218 -24.39 12.93 13.32
N LEU A 219 -23.23 13.20 12.73
CA LEU A 219 -22.89 14.51 12.14
C LEU A 219 -23.44 14.70 10.72
N GLY A 220 -24.04 13.66 10.14
CA GLY A 220 -24.59 13.68 8.78
C GLY A 220 -23.54 13.56 7.67
N TYR A 221 -22.36 13.02 7.96
CA TYR A 221 -21.32 12.74 6.95
C TYR A 221 -21.78 11.60 6.04
N LEU A 222 -22.19 10.47 6.64
CA LEU A 222 -22.65 9.29 5.94
C LEU A 222 -24.18 9.18 5.94
N ASN A 223 -24.71 8.53 4.91
CA ASN A 223 -26.14 8.26 4.77
C ASN A 223 -26.51 6.94 5.46
N PRO A 224 -27.34 6.94 6.51
CA PRO A 224 -27.71 5.72 7.23
C PRO A 224 -28.50 4.73 6.38
N ASP A 225 -29.13 5.20 5.30
CA ASP A 225 -29.98 4.40 4.42
C ASP A 225 -29.28 3.84 3.19
N ASN A 226 -28.06 4.31 2.89
CA ASN A 226 -27.30 3.98 1.68
C ASN A 226 -25.92 3.35 1.96
N PHE A 227 -25.66 2.89 3.19
CA PHE A 227 -24.38 2.21 3.50
C PHE A 227 -24.29 0.87 2.75
N LEU A 228 -23.22 0.65 1.98
CA LEU A 228 -23.08 -0.45 1.02
C LEU A 228 -24.28 -0.53 0.05
N GLY A 229 -24.67 0.61 -0.54
CA GLY A 229 -25.83 0.69 -1.44
C GLY A 229 -27.17 0.40 -0.75
N GLY A 230 -27.23 0.56 0.57
CA GLY A 230 -28.42 0.32 1.39
C GLY A 230 -28.60 -1.13 1.85
N LEU A 231 -27.61 -2.01 1.63
CA LEU A 231 -27.61 -3.38 2.14
C LEU A 231 -27.53 -3.44 3.67
N ILE A 232 -26.87 -2.46 4.30
CA ILE A 232 -26.79 -2.33 5.76
C ILE A 232 -27.50 -1.05 6.16
N LYS A 233 -28.51 -1.18 7.03
CA LYS A 233 -29.23 -0.04 7.61
C LYS A 233 -28.57 0.35 8.93
N LEU A 234 -28.21 1.63 9.04
CA LEU A 234 -27.58 2.20 10.23
C LEU A 234 -28.60 3.00 11.04
N ASP A 235 -28.49 2.94 12.35
CA ASP A 235 -29.40 3.56 13.31
C ASP A 235 -28.74 4.78 13.95
N VAL A 236 -29.21 5.97 13.56
CA VAL A 236 -28.72 7.27 14.03
C VAL A 236 -28.98 7.46 15.52
N ASP A 237 -30.17 7.08 16.00
CA ASP A 237 -30.56 7.29 17.39
C ASP A 237 -29.79 6.36 18.33
N ARG A 238 -29.51 5.13 17.88
CA ARG A 238 -28.61 4.21 18.57
C ARG A 238 -27.19 4.79 18.68
N ALA A 239 -26.65 5.36 17.60
CA ALA A 239 -25.33 6.01 17.62
C ALA A 239 -25.32 7.20 18.61
N LYS A 240 -26.32 8.08 18.54
CA LYS A 240 -26.47 9.22 19.46
C LYS A 240 -26.52 8.78 20.91
N LYS A 241 -27.27 7.71 21.22
CA LYS A 241 -27.37 7.17 22.58
C LYS A 241 -26.00 6.74 23.12
N HIS A 242 -25.25 5.94 22.35
CA HIS A 242 -23.95 5.45 22.80
C HIS A 242 -22.92 6.59 22.90
N ILE A 243 -22.90 7.53 21.97
CA ILE A 243 -22.04 8.72 22.04
C ILE A 243 -22.39 9.57 23.26
N LYS A 244 -23.69 9.74 23.55
CA LYS A 244 -24.16 10.48 24.73
C LYS A 244 -23.62 9.86 26.01
N GLU A 245 -23.86 8.56 26.19
CA GLU A 245 -23.52 7.83 27.41
C GLU A 245 -22.01 7.69 27.62
N GLN A 246 -21.24 7.47 26.55
CA GLN A 246 -19.82 7.12 26.65
C GLN A 246 -18.87 8.30 26.47
N ILE A 247 -19.32 9.38 25.82
CA ILE A 247 -18.45 10.50 25.46
C ILE A 247 -19.04 11.84 25.92
N ALA A 248 -20.26 12.18 25.50
CA ALA A 248 -20.81 13.51 25.69
C ALA A 248 -21.13 13.81 27.17
N ASP A 249 -21.87 12.94 27.86
CA ASP A 249 -22.21 13.10 29.28
C ASP A 249 -20.95 13.11 30.17
N PRO A 250 -19.97 12.19 29.97
CA PRO A 250 -18.69 12.26 30.66
C PRO A 250 -17.94 13.60 30.48
N LEU A 251 -17.98 14.20 29.29
CA LEU A 251 -17.27 15.46 29.01
C LEU A 251 -18.11 16.71 29.32
N GLY A 252 -19.40 16.57 29.61
CA GLY A 252 -20.30 17.68 29.88
C GLY A 252 -20.60 18.54 28.65
N ILE A 253 -20.64 17.94 27.46
CA ILE A 253 -20.88 18.60 26.17
C ILE A 253 -22.05 17.97 25.43
N SER A 254 -22.51 18.60 24.34
CA SER A 254 -23.57 18.06 23.48
C SER A 254 -23.09 16.82 22.71
N VAL A 255 -24.02 16.01 22.22
CA VAL A 255 -23.71 14.78 21.45
C VAL A 255 -23.01 15.14 20.14
N GLU A 256 -23.49 16.18 19.48
CA GLU A 256 -22.94 16.73 18.25
C GLU A 256 -21.55 17.34 18.44
N ASP A 257 -21.29 18.06 19.55
CA ASP A 257 -19.96 18.57 19.85
C ASP A 257 -18.97 17.46 20.22
N ALA A 258 -19.44 16.43 20.93
CA ALA A 258 -18.63 15.25 21.22
C ALA A 258 -18.23 14.51 19.93
N ALA A 259 -19.20 14.25 19.05
CA ALA A 259 -18.95 13.61 17.76
C ALA A 259 -18.04 14.48 16.88
N ALA A 260 -18.28 15.80 16.82
CA ALA A 260 -17.45 16.72 16.03
C ALA A 260 -16.01 16.76 16.55
N GLY A 261 -15.80 16.81 17.87
CA GLY A 261 -14.47 16.79 18.47
C GLY A 261 -13.70 15.49 18.15
N VAL A 262 -14.39 14.36 18.06
CA VAL A 262 -13.77 13.09 17.61
C VAL A 262 -13.28 13.19 16.17
N ILE A 263 -14.11 13.75 15.27
CA ILE A 263 -13.72 13.92 13.86
C ILE A 263 -12.57 14.93 13.72
N GLU A 264 -12.59 16.03 14.47
CA GLU A 264 -11.50 17.02 14.48
C GLU A 264 -10.17 16.40 14.96
N LEU A 265 -10.21 15.56 15.99
CA LEU A 265 -9.02 14.83 16.47
C LEU A 265 -8.50 13.85 15.41
N LEU A 266 -9.39 13.09 14.76
CA LEU A 266 -9.00 12.17 13.69
C LEU A 266 -8.38 12.92 12.52
N ASP A 267 -9.06 13.95 11.99
CA ASP A 267 -8.56 14.76 10.88
C ASP A 267 -7.17 15.35 11.19
N LEU A 268 -6.96 15.83 12.42
CA LEU A 268 -5.67 16.35 12.88
C LEU A 268 -4.59 15.26 12.94
N GLU A 269 -4.90 14.08 13.50
CA GLU A 269 -3.96 12.96 13.59
C GLU A 269 -3.51 12.49 12.20
N LEU A 270 -4.45 12.32 11.27
CA LEU A 270 -4.17 11.93 9.90
C LEU A 270 -3.35 12.99 9.16
N LYS A 271 -3.68 14.28 9.35
CA LYS A 271 -2.93 15.41 8.79
C LYS A 271 -1.49 15.42 9.25
N GLU A 272 -1.26 15.33 10.56
CA GLU A 272 0.09 15.37 11.13
C GLU A 272 0.90 14.15 10.72
N TYR A 273 0.27 12.98 10.61
CA TYR A 273 0.92 11.78 10.14
C TYR A 273 1.36 11.90 8.68
N LEU A 274 0.49 12.41 7.79
CA LEU A 274 0.80 12.66 6.38
C LEU A 274 1.92 13.70 6.22
N ARG A 275 1.81 14.82 6.93
CA ARG A 275 2.82 15.88 6.93
C ARG A 275 4.18 15.36 7.39
N SER A 276 4.20 14.62 8.50
CA SER A 276 5.43 14.10 9.10
C SER A 276 6.14 13.11 8.18
N ASN A 277 5.40 12.24 7.50
CA ASN A 277 5.97 11.29 6.55
C ASN A 277 6.59 11.97 5.32
N ILE A 278 5.95 13.02 4.79
CA ILE A 278 6.52 13.83 3.70
C ILE A 278 7.78 14.56 4.19
N SER A 279 7.72 15.21 5.35
CA SER A 279 8.85 15.95 5.93
C SER A 279 10.03 15.06 6.31
N ALA A 280 9.80 13.82 6.76
CA ALA A 280 10.85 12.86 7.09
C ALA A 280 11.72 12.48 5.88
N LYS A 281 11.22 12.70 4.65
CA LYS A 281 11.96 12.53 3.40
C LYS A 281 12.58 13.83 2.87
N GLY A 282 12.44 14.93 3.59
CA GLY A 282 13.01 16.23 3.23
C GLY A 282 12.19 17.04 2.21
N TYR A 283 10.93 16.67 1.98
CA TYR A 283 10.05 17.37 1.03
C TYR A 283 8.99 18.23 1.73
N SER A 284 8.38 19.12 0.96
CA SER A 284 7.16 19.85 1.32
C SER A 284 5.93 19.18 0.68
N PRO A 285 4.74 19.18 1.31
CA PRO A 285 3.51 18.73 0.65
C PRO A 285 3.24 19.47 -0.69
N SER A 286 3.69 20.71 -0.82
CA SER A 286 3.63 21.50 -2.06
C SER A 286 4.43 20.91 -3.23
N ASP A 287 5.27 19.90 -3.00
CA ASP A 287 5.98 19.19 -4.06
C ASP A 287 5.13 18.07 -4.70
N PHE A 288 4.01 17.71 -4.06
CA PHE A 288 3.20 16.53 -4.37
C PHE A 288 1.77 16.89 -4.80
N VAL A 289 1.16 15.96 -5.55
CA VAL A 289 -0.29 15.81 -5.65
C VAL A 289 -0.74 14.74 -4.67
N CYS A 290 -1.78 14.99 -3.89
CA CYS A 290 -2.32 14.02 -2.94
C CYS A 290 -3.40 13.17 -3.61
N PHE A 291 -3.24 11.84 -3.62
CA PHE A 291 -4.28 10.91 -4.04
C PHE A 291 -4.97 10.34 -2.81
N SER A 292 -6.28 10.58 -2.71
CA SER A 292 -7.14 10.14 -1.62
C SER A 292 -8.06 9.03 -2.09
N TYR A 293 -7.92 7.84 -1.50
CA TYR A 293 -8.71 6.67 -1.86
C TYR A 293 -9.02 5.79 -0.64
N GLY A 294 -9.59 4.61 -0.89
CA GLY A 294 -10.22 3.80 0.14
C GLY A 294 -11.69 4.16 0.31
N GLY A 295 -12.41 3.35 1.08
CA GLY A 295 -13.83 3.60 1.35
C GLY A 295 -14.05 4.89 2.14
N ALA A 296 -13.17 5.17 3.11
CA ALA A 296 -13.27 6.31 4.01
C ALA A 296 -12.30 7.46 3.70
N GLY A 297 -11.39 7.30 2.73
CA GLY A 297 -10.48 8.37 2.29
C GLY A 297 -11.23 9.64 1.93
N PRO A 298 -12.18 9.57 0.95
CA PRO A 298 -13.03 10.68 0.53
C PRO A 298 -13.86 11.32 1.66
N VAL A 299 -14.11 10.60 2.76
CA VAL A 299 -14.88 11.13 3.89
C VAL A 299 -14.08 12.20 4.65
N HIS A 300 -12.75 12.07 4.67
CA HIS A 300 -11.85 12.91 5.48
C HIS A 300 -10.85 13.73 4.66
N THR A 301 -10.84 13.61 3.33
CA THR A 301 -9.90 14.32 2.45
C THR A 301 -9.82 15.81 2.74
N TYR A 302 -10.96 16.46 2.99
CA TYR A 302 -11.00 17.88 3.32
C TYR A 302 -10.16 18.19 4.57
N GLY A 303 -10.19 17.33 5.58
CA GLY A 303 -9.61 17.59 6.90
C GLY A 303 -8.12 17.30 6.93
N TYR A 304 -7.72 16.12 6.45
CA TYR A 304 -6.32 15.73 6.52
C TYR A 304 -5.42 16.45 5.48
N THR A 305 -6.00 17.11 4.47
CA THR A 305 -5.26 17.94 3.50
C THR A 305 -5.36 19.45 3.74
N GLU A 306 -6.28 19.91 4.60
CA GLU A 306 -6.54 21.33 4.88
C GLU A 306 -5.24 22.08 5.22
N GLY A 307 -4.91 23.12 4.47
CA GLY A 307 -3.77 23.99 4.73
C GLY A 307 -2.39 23.36 4.55
N LEU A 308 -2.27 22.12 4.03
CA LEU A 308 -0.96 21.53 3.73
C LEU A 308 -0.33 22.08 2.44
N GLY A 309 -1.14 22.66 1.54
CA GLY A 309 -0.64 23.32 0.34
C GLY A 309 -0.15 22.36 -0.75
N PHE A 310 -0.76 21.18 -0.88
CA PHE A 310 -0.52 20.28 -2.02
C PHE A 310 -0.73 20.99 -3.36
N LYS A 311 -0.04 20.53 -4.41
CA LYS A 311 -0.24 21.05 -5.78
C LYS A 311 -1.68 20.84 -6.26
N ASP A 312 -2.24 19.69 -5.87
CA ASP A 312 -3.61 19.28 -6.15
C ASP A 312 -4.00 18.16 -5.18
N VAL A 313 -5.30 17.97 -4.95
CA VAL A 313 -5.86 16.92 -4.10
C VAL A 313 -6.91 16.18 -4.90
N VAL A 314 -6.62 14.92 -5.23
CA VAL A 314 -7.38 14.12 -6.19
C VAL A 314 -8.08 12.97 -5.47
N VAL A 315 -9.38 12.85 -5.71
CA VAL A 315 -10.22 11.73 -5.27
C VAL A 315 -10.74 10.99 -6.51
N PRO A 316 -10.25 9.78 -6.82
CA PRO A 316 -10.79 8.98 -7.91
C PRO A 316 -12.24 8.57 -7.63
N ALA A 317 -13.13 8.62 -8.63
CA ALA A 317 -14.53 8.17 -8.46
C ALA A 317 -14.64 6.68 -8.06
N TRP A 318 -13.60 5.89 -8.32
CA TRP A 318 -13.50 4.49 -7.90
C TRP A 318 -12.67 4.29 -6.63
N ALA A 319 -12.59 5.30 -5.74
CA ALA A 319 -11.79 5.32 -4.52
C ALA A 319 -11.93 4.04 -3.66
N ALA A 320 -13.15 3.55 -3.45
CA ALA A 320 -13.41 2.34 -2.65
C ALA A 320 -12.73 1.08 -3.23
N GLY A 321 -12.61 1.01 -4.56
CA GLY A 321 -11.99 -0.10 -5.29
C GLY A 321 -10.55 0.17 -5.74
N PHE A 322 -9.90 1.23 -5.25
CA PHE A 322 -8.63 1.70 -5.82
C PHE A 322 -7.48 0.69 -5.69
N SER A 323 -7.38 0.02 -4.54
CA SER A 323 -6.37 -1.03 -4.32
C SER A 323 -6.62 -2.26 -5.21
N ALA A 324 -7.88 -2.59 -5.49
CA ALA A 324 -8.24 -3.64 -6.46
C ALA A 324 -7.92 -3.21 -7.91
N PHE A 325 -8.16 -1.94 -8.26
CA PHE A 325 -7.74 -1.35 -9.52
C PHE A 325 -6.22 -1.48 -9.69
N GLY A 326 -5.43 -1.13 -8.68
CA GLY A 326 -3.98 -1.30 -8.72
C GLY A 326 -3.52 -2.76 -8.84
N CYS A 327 -4.23 -3.70 -8.21
CA CYS A 327 -3.99 -5.14 -8.43
C CYS A 327 -4.24 -5.57 -9.88
N ALA A 328 -5.25 -4.99 -10.55
CA ALA A 328 -5.52 -5.24 -11.96
C ALA A 328 -4.48 -4.58 -12.89
N CYS A 329 -3.89 -3.46 -12.46
CA CYS A 329 -2.83 -2.74 -13.17
C CYS A 329 -1.44 -3.39 -13.05
N ALA A 330 -1.23 -4.23 -12.03
CA ALA A 330 0.06 -4.80 -11.71
C ALA A 330 0.51 -5.85 -12.72
N ASP A 331 1.80 -5.77 -13.07
CA ASP A 331 2.46 -6.78 -13.89
C ASP A 331 2.39 -8.15 -13.19
N PHE A 332 2.23 -9.21 -13.98
CA PHE A 332 2.45 -10.57 -13.47
C PHE A 332 3.95 -10.79 -13.45
N GLU A 333 4.53 -10.61 -12.27
CA GLU A 333 5.97 -10.53 -12.06
C GLU A 333 6.40 -11.48 -10.92
N TYR A 334 7.39 -12.32 -11.20
CA TYR A 334 8.17 -12.98 -10.16
C TYR A 334 9.50 -12.26 -10.00
N ARG A 335 9.84 -11.97 -8.75
CA ARG A 335 11.11 -11.39 -8.33
C ARG A 335 11.85 -12.35 -7.42
N TYR A 336 13.13 -12.56 -7.69
CA TYR A 336 14.07 -13.22 -6.79
C TYR A 336 15.34 -12.40 -6.63
N ASP A 337 15.88 -12.43 -5.42
CA ASP A 337 17.05 -11.66 -4.99
C ASP A 337 18.11 -12.61 -4.42
N LYS A 338 19.38 -12.31 -4.66
CA LYS A 338 20.53 -13.01 -4.03
C LYS A 338 21.58 -11.99 -3.61
N SER A 339 22.02 -12.06 -2.36
CA SER A 339 23.14 -11.24 -1.89
C SER A 339 24.44 -11.67 -2.58
N VAL A 340 25.26 -10.70 -2.96
CA VAL A 340 26.63 -10.89 -3.44
C VAL A 340 27.55 -9.94 -2.66
N ASP A 341 28.84 -10.22 -2.64
CA ASP A 341 29.83 -9.41 -1.93
C ASP A 341 30.95 -9.06 -2.91
N ILE A 342 30.71 -8.04 -3.72
CA ILE A 342 31.62 -7.58 -4.76
C ILE A 342 32.08 -6.18 -4.37
N ALA A 343 33.40 -5.95 -4.37
CA ALA A 343 34.01 -4.66 -4.10
C ALA A 343 35.06 -4.34 -5.17
N ILE A 344 34.83 -3.26 -5.93
CA ILE A 344 35.69 -2.83 -7.04
C ILE A 344 36.09 -1.36 -6.85
N PRO A 345 37.39 -1.07 -6.60
CA PRO A 345 37.90 0.31 -6.58
C PRO A 345 37.68 1.01 -7.92
N GLN A 346 37.61 2.35 -7.91
CA GLN A 346 37.40 3.17 -9.11
C GLN A 346 38.41 2.85 -10.22
N TYR A 347 39.69 2.76 -9.84
CA TYR A 347 40.80 2.45 -10.72
C TYR A 347 41.25 1.00 -10.55
N SER A 348 40.35 0.06 -10.87
CA SER A 348 40.60 -1.37 -10.83
C SER A 348 41.10 -1.92 -12.16
N SER A 349 41.78 -3.07 -12.12
CA SER A 349 42.21 -3.78 -13.33
C SER A 349 41.03 -4.34 -14.12
N ASP A 350 41.16 -4.43 -15.44
CA ASP A 350 40.16 -5.08 -16.32
C ASP A 350 39.80 -6.49 -15.86
N LYS A 351 40.80 -7.24 -15.36
CA LYS A 351 40.60 -8.58 -14.80
C LYS A 351 39.61 -8.57 -13.63
N SER A 352 39.73 -7.61 -12.72
CA SER A 352 38.83 -7.47 -11.56
C SER A 352 37.40 -7.14 -11.99
N LYS A 353 37.24 -6.25 -12.99
CA LYS A 353 35.93 -5.90 -13.54
C LYS A 353 35.25 -7.10 -14.22
N ILE A 354 36.01 -7.90 -14.96
CA ILE A 354 35.52 -9.13 -15.62
C ILE A 354 35.10 -10.17 -14.57
N GLU A 355 35.89 -10.35 -13.50
CA GLU A 355 35.56 -11.26 -12.41
C GLU A 355 34.26 -10.85 -11.68
N ALA A 356 34.09 -9.55 -11.42
CA ALA A 356 32.84 -9.01 -10.87
C ALA A 356 31.64 -9.28 -11.79
N CYS A 357 31.77 -9.04 -13.10
CA CYS A 357 30.73 -9.35 -14.08
C CYS A 357 30.37 -10.84 -14.08
N LYS A 358 31.37 -11.72 -13.98
CA LYS A 358 31.13 -13.17 -13.91
C LYS A 358 30.30 -13.56 -12.69
N ILE A 359 30.62 -13.01 -11.50
CA ILE A 359 29.85 -13.28 -10.28
C ILE A 359 28.40 -12.78 -10.44
N ILE A 360 28.20 -11.59 -11.01
CA ILE A 360 26.87 -11.05 -11.29
C ILE A 360 26.10 -11.96 -12.26
N GLN A 361 26.74 -12.37 -13.36
CA GLN A 361 26.12 -13.21 -14.38
C GLN A 361 25.74 -14.59 -13.84
N ASP A 362 26.65 -15.27 -13.14
CA ASP A 362 26.39 -16.59 -12.55
C ASP A 362 25.21 -16.52 -11.56
N ALA A 363 25.09 -15.41 -10.84
CA ALA A 363 23.97 -15.18 -9.92
C ALA A 363 22.66 -14.84 -10.66
N TRP A 364 22.68 -14.05 -11.74
CA TRP A 364 21.51 -13.83 -12.59
C TRP A 364 21.03 -15.11 -13.27
N ASP A 365 21.93 -15.98 -13.71
CA ASP A 365 21.59 -17.26 -14.32
C ASP A 365 20.88 -18.17 -13.31
N GLU A 366 21.37 -18.25 -12.05
CA GLU A 366 20.69 -18.98 -10.97
C GLU A 366 19.28 -18.44 -10.70
N LEU A 367 19.14 -17.11 -10.60
CA LEU A 367 17.85 -16.48 -10.32
C LEU A 367 16.88 -16.62 -11.50
N THR A 368 17.38 -16.60 -12.73
CA THR A 368 16.59 -16.84 -13.95
C THR A 368 15.93 -18.22 -13.91
N LEU A 369 16.65 -19.25 -13.50
CA LEU A 369 16.08 -20.60 -13.39
C LEU A 369 14.88 -20.64 -12.42
N LYS A 370 14.99 -19.98 -11.26
CA LYS A 370 13.91 -19.89 -10.27
C LYS A 370 12.69 -19.14 -10.80
N VAL A 371 12.92 -18.01 -11.47
CA VAL A 371 11.85 -17.22 -12.11
C VAL A 371 11.11 -18.05 -13.16
N ILE A 372 11.84 -18.75 -14.04
CA ILE A 372 11.24 -19.57 -15.10
C ILE A 372 10.50 -20.78 -14.53
N GLU A 373 10.99 -21.41 -13.47
CA GLU A 373 10.30 -22.52 -12.80
C GLU A 373 8.93 -22.11 -12.25
N GLU A 374 8.86 -20.94 -11.60
CA GLU A 374 7.59 -20.38 -11.12
C GLU A 374 6.59 -20.10 -12.26
N PHE A 375 7.07 -19.53 -13.36
CA PHE A 375 6.20 -19.30 -14.53
C PHE A 375 5.71 -20.62 -15.17
N LYS A 376 6.54 -21.67 -15.20
CA LYS A 376 6.14 -23.00 -15.67
C LYS A 376 5.02 -23.61 -14.84
N ILE A 377 5.05 -23.45 -13.51
CA ILE A 377 3.96 -23.89 -12.61
C ILE A 377 2.63 -23.21 -12.97
N ASN A 378 2.70 -22.00 -13.54
CA ASN A 378 1.55 -21.20 -13.96
C ASN A 378 1.20 -21.37 -15.45
N GLY A 379 1.81 -22.34 -16.15
CA GLY A 379 1.51 -22.66 -17.55
C GLY A 379 2.16 -21.74 -18.58
N PHE A 380 3.10 -20.89 -18.17
CA PHE A 380 3.88 -20.05 -19.08
C PHE A 380 5.17 -20.75 -19.48
N SER A 381 5.53 -20.64 -20.76
CA SER A 381 6.81 -21.11 -21.27
C SER A 381 7.86 -20.01 -21.19
N GLN A 382 9.15 -20.38 -21.26
CA GLN A 382 10.24 -19.40 -21.13
C GLN A 382 10.19 -18.26 -22.15
N LYS A 383 9.68 -18.52 -23.36
CA LYS A 383 9.52 -17.51 -24.43
C LYS A 383 8.44 -16.46 -24.12
N ASP A 384 7.54 -16.75 -23.17
CA ASP A 384 6.47 -15.83 -22.77
C ASP A 384 6.95 -14.83 -21.71
N VAL A 385 8.12 -15.08 -21.10
CA VAL A 385 8.67 -14.32 -19.98
C VAL A 385 9.72 -13.33 -20.45
N ILE A 386 9.51 -12.06 -20.13
CA ILE A 386 10.49 -10.98 -20.32
C ILE A 386 11.33 -10.90 -19.05
N LEU A 387 12.63 -11.18 -19.17
CA LEU A 387 13.58 -11.09 -18.06
C LEU A 387 14.13 -9.67 -17.94
N ARG A 388 14.14 -9.14 -16.72
CA ARG A 388 14.65 -7.81 -16.36
C ARG A 388 15.68 -7.98 -15.24
N PRO A 389 16.99 -8.07 -15.57
CA PRO A 389 18.04 -8.10 -14.57
C PRO A 389 18.13 -6.78 -13.80
N GLY A 390 18.53 -6.86 -12.54
CA GLY A 390 18.84 -5.72 -11.70
C GLY A 390 19.93 -6.04 -10.69
N TYR A 391 20.42 -5.02 -10.01
CA TYR A 391 21.47 -5.14 -9.00
C TYR A 391 21.30 -4.07 -7.91
N ARG A 392 21.89 -4.34 -6.74
CA ARG A 392 21.99 -3.39 -5.63
C ARG A 392 23.43 -2.94 -5.49
N MET A 393 23.63 -1.63 -5.46
CA MET A 393 24.97 -1.05 -5.48
C MET A 393 25.06 0.17 -4.57
N GLN A 394 26.25 0.38 -4.00
CA GLN A 394 26.60 1.50 -3.14
C GLN A 394 28.03 1.94 -3.40
N TYR A 395 28.39 3.15 -2.98
CA TYR A 395 29.80 3.48 -2.79
C TYR A 395 30.36 2.69 -1.59
N MET A 396 31.65 2.31 -1.65
CA MET A 396 32.22 1.55 -0.54
C MET A 396 32.15 2.32 0.78
N GLY A 397 31.86 1.61 1.86
CA GLY A 397 31.72 2.20 3.20
C GLY A 397 30.33 2.80 3.51
N GLN A 398 29.45 2.92 2.51
CA GLN A 398 28.06 3.29 2.76
C GLN A 398 27.30 2.17 3.49
N LEU A 399 26.25 2.55 4.23
CA LEU A 399 25.40 1.62 4.97
C LEU A 399 24.15 1.18 4.17
N ASN A 400 23.83 1.92 3.11
CA ASN A 400 22.65 1.69 2.27
C ASN A 400 23.09 1.60 0.81
N ASP A 401 22.39 0.76 0.06
CA ASP A 401 22.54 0.61 -1.38
C ASP A 401 21.28 1.06 -2.12
N LEU A 402 21.41 1.22 -3.44
CA LEU A 402 20.32 1.53 -4.34
C LEU A 402 20.04 0.34 -5.25
N GLU A 403 18.75 0.03 -5.45
CA GLU A 403 18.31 -0.93 -6.45
C GLU A 403 18.29 -0.28 -7.84
N ILE A 404 19.01 -0.87 -8.79
CA ILE A 404 19.18 -0.39 -10.15
C ILE A 404 18.66 -1.43 -11.14
N THR A 405 17.84 -0.99 -12.10
CA THR A 405 17.51 -1.83 -13.26
C THR A 405 18.72 -1.89 -14.18
N SER A 406 19.16 -3.09 -14.53
CA SER A 406 20.39 -3.24 -15.30
C SER A 406 20.24 -2.67 -16.72
N PRO A 407 21.20 -1.85 -17.18
CA PRO A 407 21.22 -1.39 -18.57
C PRO A 407 21.62 -2.51 -19.54
N VAL A 408 22.30 -3.55 -19.03
CA VAL A 408 22.73 -4.72 -19.79
C VAL A 408 21.88 -5.94 -19.45
N SER A 409 21.62 -6.79 -20.45
CA SER A 409 20.94 -8.09 -20.26
C SER A 409 21.90 -9.21 -19.86
N LYS A 410 23.21 -9.01 -20.07
CA LYS A 410 24.28 -9.95 -19.74
C LYS A 410 25.52 -9.16 -19.32
N ALA A 411 26.22 -9.60 -18.27
CA ALA A 411 27.46 -9.00 -17.81
C ALA A 411 28.64 -9.94 -18.11
N ALA A 412 29.51 -9.57 -19.04
CA ALA A 412 30.65 -10.42 -19.44
C ALA A 412 31.96 -9.67 -19.68
N SER A 413 31.90 -8.35 -19.87
CA SER A 413 33.02 -7.53 -20.31
C SER A 413 33.26 -6.31 -19.42
N VAL A 414 34.40 -5.66 -19.62
CA VAL A 414 34.72 -4.38 -18.96
C VAL A 414 33.72 -3.29 -19.33
N ALA A 415 33.27 -3.26 -20.58
CA ALA A 415 32.26 -2.29 -21.03
C ALA A 415 30.93 -2.48 -20.30
N ASP A 416 30.50 -3.73 -20.08
CA ASP A 416 29.26 -4.01 -19.33
C ASP A 416 29.36 -3.53 -17.88
N TRP A 417 30.52 -3.72 -17.23
CA TRP A 417 30.77 -3.19 -15.90
C TRP A 417 30.66 -1.66 -15.86
N GLU A 418 31.22 -0.98 -16.85
CA GLU A 418 31.18 0.48 -16.94
C GLU A 418 29.76 1.01 -17.18
N GLU A 419 28.93 0.31 -17.94
CA GLU A 419 27.51 0.64 -18.08
C GLU A 419 26.73 0.45 -16.77
N ILE A 420 26.97 -0.64 -16.05
CA ILE A 420 26.41 -0.91 -14.72
C ILE A 420 26.79 0.22 -13.74
N VAL A 421 28.06 0.60 -13.67
CA VAL A 421 28.49 1.72 -12.81
C VAL A 421 27.81 3.03 -13.22
N LYS A 422 27.77 3.32 -14.53
CA LYS A 422 27.19 4.56 -15.04
C LYS A 422 25.70 4.70 -14.74
N GLU A 423 24.90 3.64 -14.89
CA GLU A 423 23.47 3.71 -14.56
C GLU A 423 23.24 3.80 -13.04
N TYR A 424 24.12 3.20 -12.22
CA TYR A 424 24.11 3.43 -10.77
C TYR A 424 24.33 4.91 -10.45
N GLU A 425 25.39 5.54 -10.97
CA GLU A 425 25.69 6.95 -10.67
C GLU A 425 24.60 7.90 -11.15
N LYS A 426 24.05 7.66 -12.36
CA LYS A 426 22.90 8.40 -12.87
C LYS A 426 21.68 8.27 -11.95
N THR A 427 21.43 7.08 -11.42
CA THR A 427 20.33 6.85 -10.47
C THR A 427 20.61 7.52 -9.13
N TYR A 428 21.83 7.41 -8.62
CA TYR A 428 22.27 8.05 -7.38
C TYR A 428 22.09 9.57 -7.46
N ALA A 429 22.51 10.19 -8.56
CA ALA A 429 22.34 11.62 -8.81
C ALA A 429 20.86 12.04 -8.90
N ARG A 430 19.97 11.18 -9.42
CA ARG A 430 18.51 11.43 -9.46
C ARG A 430 17.86 11.35 -8.08
N VAL A 431 18.28 10.39 -7.25
CA VAL A 431 17.73 10.13 -5.90
C VAL A 431 18.23 11.18 -4.90
N TYR A 432 19.51 11.52 -4.94
CA TYR A 432 20.14 12.49 -4.05
C TYR A 432 20.49 13.77 -4.81
N SER A 433 21.71 13.88 -5.32
CA SER A 433 22.19 14.95 -6.17
C SER A 433 23.47 14.51 -6.87
N GLU A 434 23.81 15.14 -7.99
CA GLU A 434 25.07 14.86 -8.70
C GLU A 434 26.30 15.12 -7.81
N SER A 435 26.28 16.19 -7.01
CA SER A 435 27.36 16.54 -6.09
C SER A 435 27.51 15.59 -4.89
N ALA A 436 26.57 14.67 -4.68
CA ALA A 436 26.65 13.66 -3.62
C ALA A 436 27.32 12.35 -4.09
N CYS A 437 27.69 12.25 -5.36
CA CYS A 437 28.42 11.11 -5.92
C CYS A 437 29.86 11.09 -5.39
N SER A 438 30.34 9.92 -4.97
CA SER A 438 31.69 9.73 -4.38
C SER A 438 32.44 8.55 -5.02
N PRO A 439 32.70 8.58 -6.36
CA PRO A 439 33.34 7.49 -7.08
C PRO A 439 34.74 7.15 -6.58
N GLU A 440 35.43 8.10 -5.94
CA GLU A 440 36.75 7.91 -5.33
C GLU A 440 36.78 6.83 -4.25
N LEU A 441 35.64 6.54 -3.62
CA LEU A 441 35.51 5.45 -2.64
C LEU A 441 35.45 4.06 -3.30
N GLY A 442 35.23 4.01 -4.62
CA GLY A 442 34.93 2.77 -5.34
C GLY A 442 33.51 2.29 -5.08
N PHE A 443 33.20 1.10 -5.60
CA PHE A 443 31.83 0.59 -5.68
C PHE A 443 31.69 -0.80 -5.07
N SER A 444 30.58 -1.04 -4.38
CA SER A 444 30.20 -2.35 -3.89
C SER A 444 28.85 -2.77 -4.44
N VAL A 445 28.79 -3.96 -5.05
CA VAL A 445 27.54 -4.62 -5.44
C VAL A 445 27.19 -5.60 -4.32
N THR A 446 26.05 -5.36 -3.68
CA THR A 446 25.60 -6.06 -2.45
C THR A 446 24.54 -7.12 -2.75
N GLY A 447 23.94 -7.08 -3.95
CA GLY A 447 22.92 -8.01 -4.36
C GLY A 447 22.65 -7.97 -5.86
N VAL A 448 22.14 -9.08 -6.38
CA VAL A 448 21.60 -9.19 -7.73
C VAL A 448 20.13 -9.59 -7.69
N ILE A 449 19.40 -9.17 -8.72
CA ILE A 449 17.95 -9.31 -8.82
C ILE A 449 17.62 -9.83 -10.20
N MET A 450 16.68 -10.78 -10.27
CA MET A 450 16.04 -11.15 -11.52
C MET A 450 14.53 -11.01 -11.38
N ARG A 451 13.94 -10.23 -12.28
CA ARG A 451 12.49 -10.13 -12.43
C ARG A 451 12.10 -10.80 -13.74
N GLY A 452 11.09 -11.65 -13.72
CA GLY A 452 10.43 -12.13 -14.93
C GLY A 452 9.03 -11.58 -14.99
N VAL A 453 8.63 -11.08 -16.15
CA VAL A 453 7.34 -10.44 -16.36
C VAL A 453 6.64 -11.09 -17.55
N VAL A 454 5.34 -11.37 -17.41
CA VAL A 454 4.47 -11.70 -18.54
C VAL A 454 3.49 -10.56 -18.80
N ALA A 455 3.22 -10.27 -20.06
CA ALA A 455 2.32 -9.19 -20.44
C ALA A 455 0.89 -9.47 -19.94
N THR A 456 0.25 -8.44 -19.38
CA THR A 456 -1.13 -8.49 -18.92
C THR A 456 -1.93 -7.34 -19.52
N GLN A 457 -3.25 -7.51 -19.64
CA GLN A 457 -4.13 -6.41 -20.02
C GLN A 457 -4.30 -5.48 -18.82
N LYS A 458 -4.01 -4.19 -19.02
CA LYS A 458 -4.18 -3.16 -18.00
C LYS A 458 -5.52 -2.45 -18.17
N PRO A 459 -6.17 -2.00 -17.09
CA PRO A 459 -7.35 -1.15 -17.16
C PRO A 459 -7.09 0.11 -17.98
N VAL A 460 -8.10 0.55 -18.74
CA VAL A 460 -8.06 1.80 -19.49
C VAL A 460 -8.61 2.92 -18.60
N ILE A 461 -7.84 3.99 -18.43
CA ILE A 461 -8.32 5.21 -17.76
C ILE A 461 -9.34 5.90 -18.70
N PRO A 462 -10.55 6.23 -18.22
CA PRO A 462 -11.56 6.85 -19.07
C PRO A 462 -11.08 8.24 -19.55
N VAL A 463 -11.52 8.61 -20.74
CA VAL A 463 -11.36 9.97 -21.28
C VAL A 463 -12.70 10.37 -21.86
N GLU A 464 -13.43 11.19 -21.12
CA GLU A 464 -14.78 11.62 -21.45
C GLU A 464 -14.81 13.09 -21.90
N LYS A 465 -15.91 13.50 -22.52
CA LYS A 465 -16.09 14.91 -22.90
C LYS A 465 -16.48 15.70 -21.66
N GLU A 466 -15.87 16.88 -21.47
CA GLU A 466 -16.34 17.80 -20.45
C GLU A 466 -17.71 18.40 -20.81
N HIS A 467 -18.56 18.42 -19.81
CA HIS A 467 -19.83 19.13 -19.74
C HIS A 467 -19.61 20.44 -18.97
N GLY A 468 -20.57 21.38 -19.05
CA GLY A 468 -20.45 22.65 -18.36
C GLY A 468 -20.31 22.50 -16.83
N ALA A 469 -19.98 23.61 -16.15
CA ALA A 469 -19.75 23.60 -14.70
C ALA A 469 -20.98 23.22 -13.86
N THR A 470 -22.20 23.39 -14.38
CA THR A 470 -23.43 23.13 -13.63
C THR A 470 -23.81 21.64 -13.66
N PRO A 471 -23.93 20.99 -12.49
CA PRO A 471 -24.43 19.61 -12.41
C PRO A 471 -25.86 19.45 -12.96
N PRO A 472 -26.19 18.30 -13.56
CA PRO A 472 -27.57 18.00 -13.96
C PRO A 472 -28.49 17.90 -12.73
N LYS A 473 -29.76 18.29 -12.89
CA LYS A 473 -30.72 18.36 -11.76
C LYS A 473 -30.99 16.99 -11.14
N GLU A 474 -31.02 15.96 -11.98
CA GLU A 474 -31.23 14.56 -11.64
C GLU A 474 -30.08 13.93 -10.83
N ALA A 475 -28.91 14.58 -10.78
CA ALA A 475 -27.81 14.17 -9.92
C ALA A 475 -28.03 14.59 -8.45
N LYS A 476 -28.85 15.62 -8.20
CA LYS A 476 -29.21 16.03 -6.83
C LYS A 476 -30.26 15.10 -6.27
N VAL A 477 -29.91 14.36 -5.21
CA VAL A 477 -30.80 13.36 -4.59
C VAL A 477 -31.49 13.88 -3.32
N GLY A 478 -31.03 15.00 -2.77
CA GLY A 478 -31.68 15.63 -1.62
C GLY A 478 -30.81 16.62 -0.89
N VAL A 479 -31.17 16.84 0.38
CA VAL A 479 -30.45 17.70 1.32
C VAL A 479 -30.36 16.95 2.64
N ARG A 480 -29.20 16.99 3.31
CA ARG A 480 -28.99 16.39 4.63
C ARG A 480 -28.46 17.43 5.62
N LYS A 481 -28.94 17.38 6.86
CA LYS A 481 -28.37 18.16 7.97
C LYS A 481 -26.94 17.68 8.23
N PHE A 482 -26.00 18.61 8.21
CA PHE A 482 -24.58 18.39 8.39
C PHE A 482 -24.04 19.30 9.50
N TYR A 483 -23.25 18.76 10.44
CA TYR A 483 -22.70 19.53 11.56
C TYR A 483 -21.18 19.63 11.47
N ARG A 484 -20.66 20.86 11.42
CA ARG A 484 -19.22 21.18 11.56
C ARG A 484 -19.10 22.60 12.11
N HIS A 485 -18.02 22.90 12.84
CA HIS A 485 -17.74 24.23 13.39
C HIS A 485 -18.91 24.80 14.21
N LYS A 486 -19.48 23.95 15.08
CA LYS A 486 -20.61 24.26 15.97
C LYS A 486 -21.90 24.72 15.29
N LYS A 487 -22.10 24.35 14.02
CA LYS A 487 -23.25 24.78 13.21
C LYS A 487 -23.83 23.63 12.42
N TRP A 488 -25.14 23.50 12.50
CA TRP A 488 -25.94 22.72 11.55
C TRP A 488 -26.13 23.52 10.27
N VAL A 489 -25.83 22.90 9.14
CA VAL A 489 -26.10 23.44 7.80
C VAL A 489 -26.84 22.40 6.97
N ASP A 490 -27.53 22.87 5.95
CA ASP A 490 -28.12 22.01 4.93
C ASP A 490 -27.08 21.74 3.85
N ALA A 491 -26.64 20.48 3.73
CA ALA A 491 -25.70 20.04 2.71
C ALA A 491 -26.45 19.43 1.53
N ASP A 492 -26.12 19.87 0.32
CA ASP A 492 -26.66 19.29 -0.90
C ASP A 492 -26.08 17.88 -1.12
N VAL A 493 -26.95 16.89 -1.35
CA VAL A 493 -26.54 15.51 -1.58
C VAL A 493 -26.62 15.19 -3.07
N TRP A 494 -25.51 14.72 -3.62
CA TRP A 494 -25.36 14.38 -5.04
C TRP A 494 -25.03 12.90 -5.20
N GLN A 495 -25.58 12.27 -6.24
CA GLN A 495 -25.17 10.92 -6.63
C GLN A 495 -23.93 11.00 -7.52
N MET A 496 -22.84 10.36 -7.08
CA MET A 496 -21.53 10.40 -7.73
C MET A 496 -21.59 10.00 -9.20
N GLU A 497 -22.30 8.91 -9.50
CA GLU A 497 -22.37 8.33 -10.85
C GLU A 497 -23.21 9.16 -11.84
N LYS A 498 -23.95 10.16 -11.35
CA LYS A 498 -24.75 11.06 -12.19
C LYS A 498 -24.08 12.41 -12.44
N LEU A 499 -22.97 12.70 -11.76
CA LEU A 499 -22.16 13.87 -12.07
C LEU A 499 -21.41 13.64 -13.38
N LEU A 500 -21.26 14.72 -14.15
CA LEU A 500 -20.62 14.69 -15.46
C LEU A 500 -19.27 15.39 -15.39
N PRO A 501 -18.27 14.96 -16.17
CA PRO A 501 -17.00 15.68 -16.31
C PRO A 501 -17.21 17.16 -16.56
N GLY A 502 -16.37 18.00 -15.96
CA GLY A 502 -16.46 19.46 -15.99
C GLY A 502 -17.40 20.07 -14.94
N ASN A 503 -18.28 19.29 -14.30
CA ASN A 503 -19.15 19.79 -13.22
C ASN A 503 -18.35 20.26 -12.00
N GLU A 504 -18.83 21.33 -11.37
CA GLU A 504 -18.31 21.87 -10.11
C GLU A 504 -19.37 21.76 -9.01
N VAL A 505 -18.95 21.33 -7.82
CA VAL A 505 -19.78 21.23 -6.62
C VAL A 505 -19.13 22.05 -5.52
N ILE A 506 -19.86 23.04 -5.00
CA ILE A 506 -19.40 23.93 -3.93
C ILE A 506 -20.03 23.48 -2.61
N GLY A 507 -19.22 23.41 -1.54
CA GLY A 507 -19.68 23.01 -0.22
C GLY A 507 -20.57 24.05 0.47
N PRO A 508 -21.44 23.65 1.42
CA PRO A 508 -21.55 22.31 1.99
C PRO A 508 -22.31 21.33 1.08
N ALA A 509 -21.64 20.24 0.71
CA ALA A 509 -22.18 19.21 -0.17
C ALA A 509 -21.60 17.84 0.18
N ILE A 510 -22.34 16.79 -0.17
CA ILE A 510 -21.92 15.40 0.01
C ILE A 510 -22.17 14.66 -1.30
N VAL A 511 -21.14 14.05 -1.86
CA VAL A 511 -21.23 13.22 -3.07
C VAL A 511 -21.20 11.76 -2.66
N GLU A 512 -22.31 11.06 -2.88
CA GLU A 512 -22.52 9.68 -2.45
C GLU A 512 -22.39 8.71 -3.60
N SER A 513 -21.64 7.63 -3.35
CA SER A 513 -21.64 6.41 -4.14
C SER A 513 -22.16 5.26 -3.26
N ASP A 514 -22.18 4.04 -3.78
CA ASP A 514 -22.60 2.84 -3.04
C ASP A 514 -21.59 2.40 -1.96
N ALA A 515 -20.29 2.64 -2.21
CA ALA A 515 -19.18 2.14 -1.37
C ALA A 515 -18.22 3.23 -0.87
N THR A 516 -18.46 4.51 -1.21
CA THR A 516 -17.73 5.64 -0.64
C THR A 516 -18.61 6.89 -0.55
N THR A 517 -18.18 7.86 0.24
CA THR A 517 -18.84 9.16 0.37
C THR A 517 -17.78 10.25 0.39
N PHE A 518 -17.87 11.20 -0.54
CA PHE A 518 -16.96 12.33 -0.63
C PHE A 518 -17.58 13.56 0.02
N VAL A 519 -16.99 14.00 1.13
CA VAL A 519 -17.51 15.11 1.94
C VAL A 519 -16.83 16.41 1.54
N ILE A 520 -17.63 17.41 1.15
CA ILE A 520 -17.17 18.72 0.71
C ILE A 520 -17.78 19.78 1.63
N PRO A 521 -17.15 20.09 2.77
CA PRO A 521 -17.72 21.03 3.73
C PRO A 521 -17.67 22.47 3.20
N LYS A 522 -18.34 23.39 3.92
CA LYS A 522 -18.22 24.83 3.64
C LYS A 522 -16.75 25.26 3.66
N GLY A 523 -16.35 26.09 2.69
CA GLY A 523 -14.96 26.50 2.48
C GLY A 523 -14.21 25.60 1.50
N PHE A 524 -14.87 24.61 0.91
CA PHE A 524 -14.31 23.73 -0.11
C PHE A 524 -15.20 23.68 -1.35
N ALA A 525 -14.58 23.36 -2.48
CA ALA A 525 -15.25 23.03 -3.72
C ALA A 525 -14.52 21.89 -4.42
N THR A 526 -15.22 21.18 -5.30
CA THR A 526 -14.60 20.17 -6.15
C THR A 526 -15.02 20.32 -7.60
N ARG A 527 -14.15 19.88 -8.53
CA ARG A 527 -14.44 19.75 -9.95
C ARG A 527 -14.18 18.31 -10.38
N LEU A 528 -15.11 17.72 -11.12
CA LEU A 528 -14.91 16.42 -11.76
C LEU A 528 -14.22 16.63 -13.11
N ASP A 529 -13.12 15.93 -13.38
CA ASP A 529 -12.42 16.01 -14.66
C ASP A 529 -12.90 14.96 -15.67
N LYS A 530 -12.31 15.00 -16.87
CA LYS A 530 -12.56 14.02 -17.96
C LYS A 530 -12.12 12.59 -17.68
N HIS A 531 -11.37 12.36 -16.62
CA HIS A 531 -10.86 11.05 -16.19
C HIS A 531 -11.67 10.47 -15.02
N ARG A 532 -12.78 11.11 -14.65
CA ARG A 532 -13.61 10.81 -13.47
C ARG A 532 -12.82 10.95 -12.16
N LEU A 533 -11.99 11.99 -12.08
CA LEU A 533 -11.24 12.37 -10.90
C LEU A 533 -11.81 13.67 -10.34
N PHE A 534 -12.09 13.68 -9.05
CA PHE A 534 -12.50 14.87 -8.33
C PHE A 534 -11.27 15.62 -7.84
N HIS A 535 -11.18 16.91 -8.14
CA HIS A 535 -10.12 17.80 -7.67
C HIS A 535 -10.67 18.66 -6.55
N LEU A 536 -10.18 18.50 -5.33
CA LEU A 536 -10.63 19.24 -4.14
C LEU A 536 -9.80 20.52 -3.98
N LYS A 537 -10.47 21.65 -3.77
CA LYS A 537 -9.83 22.95 -3.52
C LYS A 537 -10.47 23.67 -2.33
N GLU A 538 -9.65 24.38 -1.58
CA GLU A 538 -10.12 25.36 -0.60
C GLU A 538 -10.62 26.62 -1.32
N VAL A 539 -11.76 27.15 -0.89
CA VAL A 539 -12.39 28.36 -1.42
C VAL A 539 -12.74 29.32 -0.29
N LYS A 540 -12.68 30.62 -0.59
CA LYS A 540 -12.92 31.69 0.40
C LYS A 540 -14.39 31.87 0.75
#